data_AF-A0A183EWF1-F1
#
_entry.id   AF-A0A183EWF1-F1
#
_cell.length_a   1.000
_cell.length_b   1.000
_cell.length_c   1.000
_cell.angle_alpha   90.00
_cell.angle_beta   90.00
_cell.angle_gamma   90.00
#
_symmetry.space_group_name_H-M   'P 1'
#
loop_
_entity.id
_entity.type
_entity.pdbx_description
1 polymer ?
#
loop_
_entity_poly.entity_id
_entity_poly.type
_entity_poly.pdbx_seq_one_letter_code
_entity_poly.pdbx_strand_id
1 'polypeptide(L)' 'MLSALKYYSSIDGPSRELAYSIYSELRNNVVSNVAREYRRTGFLWENYDDETGRGQGAHPFTGWSSLVLSIMAEQYD' A
#
# COMPACT_ATOMS: atom_id res chain seq x y z
N MET A 1 -4.81 -2.99 -7.76
CA MET A 1 -5.23 -4.00 -6.76
C MET A 1 -5.98 -3.37 -5.60
N LEU A 2 -5.39 -2.46 -4.81
CA LEU A 2 -6.10 -1.77 -3.72
C LEU A 2 -7.37 -1.04 -4.18
N SER A 3 -7.30 -0.32 -5.31
CA SER A 3 -8.47 0.32 -5.94
C SER A 3 -9.58 -0.68 -6.27
N ALA A 4 -9.23 -1.82 -6.87
CA ALA A 4 -10.17 -2.89 -7.20
C ALA A 4 -10.79 -3.51 -5.95
N LEU A 5 -9.99 -3.82 -4.92
CA LEU A 5 -10.50 -4.37 -3.66
C LEU A 5 -11.44 -3.38 -2.97
N LYS A 6 -11.12 -2.08 -2.96
CA LYS A 6 -12.02 -1.02 -2.46
C LYS A 6 -13.33 -1.03 -3.23
N TYR A 7 -13.28 -1.06 -4.56
CA TYR A 7 -14.47 -1.14 -5.41
C TYR A 7 -15.31 -2.38 -5.09
N TYR A 8 -14.71 -3.59 -5.10
CA TYR A 8 -15.42 -4.83 -4.82
C TYR A 8 -15.94 -4.95 -3.38
N SER A 9 -15.32 -4.25 -2.43
CA SER A 9 -15.83 -4.15 -1.05
C SER A 9 -17.07 -3.25 -0.89
N SER A 10 -17.35 -2.41 -1.90
CA SER A 10 -18.46 -1.46 -1.90
C SER A 10 -19.71 -1.95 -2.64
N ILE A 11 -19.56 -2.96 -3.50
CA ILE A 11 -20.67 -3.58 -4.23
C ILE A 11 -21.21 -4.79 -3.46
N ASP A 12 -22.51 -5.03 -3.55
CA ASP A 12 -23.14 -6.20 -2.96
C ASP A 12 -22.77 -7.47 -3.74
N GLY A 13 -22.44 -8.53 -3.00
CA GLY A 13 -22.07 -9.80 -3.58
C GLY A 13 -21.38 -10.71 -2.56
N PRO A 14 -21.20 -12.00 -2.90
CA PRO A 14 -20.63 -12.99 -1.99
C PRO A 14 -19.19 -12.69 -1.59
N SER A 15 -18.46 -11.93 -2.40
CA SER A 15 -17.06 -11.59 -2.16
C SER A 15 -16.86 -10.24 -1.46
N ARG A 16 -17.93 -9.52 -1.08
CA ARG A 16 -17.85 -8.16 -0.51
C ARG A 16 -17.01 -8.12 0.76
N GLU A 17 -17.32 -8.98 1.73
CA GLU A 17 -16.62 -9.06 3.02
C GLU A 17 -15.16 -9.50 2.83
N LEU A 18 -14.92 -10.46 1.93
CA LEU A 18 -13.59 -10.91 1.59
C LEU A 18 -12.74 -9.78 0.98
N ALA A 19 -13.32 -9.02 0.04
CA ALA A 19 -12.65 -7.88 -0.58
C ALA A 19 -12.32 -6.80 0.44
N TYR A 20 -13.24 -6.51 1.38
CA TYR A 20 -13.00 -5.56 2.47
C TYR A 20 -11.88 -6.00 3.41
N SER A 21 -11.87 -7.28 3.78
CA SER A 21 -10.84 -7.89 4.64
C SER A 21 -9.45 -7.74 4.01
N ILE A 22 -9.30 -8.21 2.77
CA ILE A 22 -8.03 -8.15 2.04
C ILE A 22 -7.60 -6.70 1.79
N TYR A 23 -8.54 -5.81 1.44
CA TYR A 23 -8.26 -4.39 1.28
C TYR A 23 -7.65 -3.79 2.55
N SER A 24 -8.28 -4.03 3.70
CA SER A 24 -7.89 -3.47 4.98
C SER A 24 -6.51 -3.97 5.41
N GLU A 25 -6.27 -5.28 5.29
CA GLU A 25 -4.99 -5.89 5.63
C GLU A 25 -3.87 -5.37 4.72
N LEU A 26 -4.07 -5.41 3.40
CA LEU A 26 -3.06 -4.99 2.44
C LEU A 26 -2.72 -3.50 2.58
N ARG A 27 -3.72 -2.63 2.74
CA ARG A 27 -3.51 -1.20 2.95
C ARG A 27 -2.67 -0.94 4.20
N ASN A 28 -3.02 -1.58 5.31
CA ASN A 28 -2.32 -1.40 6.58
C ASN A 28 -0.86 -1.87 6.49
N ASN A 29 -0.62 -3.01 5.86
CA ASN A 29 0.73 -3.57 5.70
C ASN A 29 1.62 -2.67 4.83
N VAL A 30 1.11 -2.21 3.68
CA VAL A 30 1.85 -1.32 2.77
C VAL A 30 2.18 0.01 3.45
N VAL A 31 1.19 0.70 4.03
CA VAL A 31 1.39 2.01 4.67
C VAL A 31 2.34 1.88 5.87
N SER A 32 2.16 0.85 6.69
CA SER A 32 3.01 0.64 7.87
C SER A 32 4.46 0.37 7.50
N ASN A 33 4.70 -0.46 6.47
CA ASN A 33 6.06 -0.75 6.02
C ASN A 33 6.74 0.50 5.43
N VAL A 34 6.07 1.20 4.52
CA VAL A 34 6.62 2.41 3.88
C VAL A 34 6.91 3.48 4.93
N ALA A 35 5.99 3.71 5.89
CA ALA A 35 6.20 4.68 6.95
C ALA A 35 7.33 4.27 7.90
N ARG A 36 7.49 2.97 8.19
CA ARG A 36 8.61 2.46 8.99
C ARG A 36 9.95 2.68 8.30
N GLU A 37 10.05 2.33 7.02
CA GLU A 37 11.28 2.52 6.24
C GLU A 37 11.62 3.99 6.03
N TYR A 38 10.62 4.82 5.76
CA TYR A 38 10.81 6.27 5.68
C TYR A 38 11.35 6.84 7.00
N ARG A 39 10.81 6.43 8.15
CA ARG A 39 11.35 6.83 9.46
C ARG A 39 12.77 6.31 9.71
N ARG A 40 13.09 5.11 9.23
CA ARG A 40 14.41 4.48 9.43
C ARG A 40 15.50 5.11 8.55
N THR A 41 15.19 5.45 7.31
CA THR A 41 16.20 5.85 6.31
C THR A 41 16.04 7.27 5.80
N GLY A 42 14.90 7.92 6.02
CA GLY A 42 14.60 9.27 5.52
C GLY A 42 14.13 9.34 4.07
N PHE A 43 13.92 8.20 3.39
CA PHE A 43 13.61 8.15 1.96
C PHE A 43 12.55 7.10 1.62
N LEU A 44 11.88 7.30 0.48
CA LEU A 44 11.12 6.26 -0.20
C LEU A 44 12.05 5.47 -1.14
N TRP A 45 11.74 4.19 -1.31
CA TRP A 45 12.50 3.24 -2.10
C TRP A 45 11.68 2.75 -3.30
N GLU A 46 12.35 2.27 -4.34
CA GLU A 46 11.72 1.78 -5.57
C GLU A 46 10.86 0.53 -5.33
N ASN A 47 11.39 -0.40 -4.54
CA ASN A 47 10.70 -1.61 -4.10
C ASN A 47 11.08 -1.96 -2.65
N TYR A 48 10.36 -2.94 -2.08
CA TYR A 48 10.53 -3.38 -0.70
C TYR A 48 10.58 -4.90 -0.68
N ASP A 49 11.54 -5.44 0.08
CA ASP A 49 11.75 -6.86 0.30
C ASP A 49 10.50 -7.50 0.94
N ASP A 50 10.04 -8.63 0.42
CA ASP A 50 8.79 -9.27 0.83
C ASP A 50 8.91 -10.05 2.16
N GLU A 51 10.12 -10.47 2.53
CA GLU A 51 10.37 -11.15 3.80
C GLU A 51 10.63 -10.16 4.95
N THR A 52 11.46 -9.14 4.71
CA THR A 52 11.95 -8.22 5.74
C THR A 52 11.27 -6.85 5.72
N GLY A 53 10.64 -6.48 4.61
CA GLY A 53 10.08 -5.15 4.38
C GLY A 53 11.11 -4.06 4.12
N ARG A 54 12.41 -4.38 4.02
CA ARG A 54 13.46 -3.38 3.80
C ARG A 54 13.37 -2.78 2.40
N GLY A 55 13.54 -1.46 2.32
CA GLY A 55 13.66 -0.76 1.04
C GLY A 55 14.85 -1.25 0.24
N GLN A 56 14.65 -1.42 -1.07
CA GLN A 56 15.63 -1.91 -2.04
C GLN A 56 15.54 -1.09 -3.34
N GLY A 57 16.54 -1.24 -4.21
CA GLY A 57 16.62 -0.52 -5.49
C GLY A 57 16.99 0.95 -5.34
N ALA A 58 16.52 1.78 -6.28
CA ALA A 58 16.85 3.19 -6.31
C ALA A 58 16.27 3.96 -5.09
N HIS A 59 17.04 4.94 -4.60
CA HIS A 59 16.61 5.90 -3.58
C HIS A 59 17.37 7.24 -3.72
N PRO A 60 16.73 8.40 -3.42
CA PRO A 60 15.31 8.56 -3.11
C PRO A 60 14.42 8.27 -4.33
N PHE A 61 13.33 7.53 -4.13
CA PHE A 61 12.41 7.17 -5.21
C PHE A 61 11.01 7.69 -4.92
N THR A 62 10.71 8.88 -5.43
CA THR A 62 9.38 9.51 -5.37
C THR A 62 8.59 9.32 -6.67
N GLY A 63 8.87 8.23 -7.41
CA GLY A 63 8.10 7.78 -8.56
C GLY A 63 6.77 7.14 -8.14
N TRP A 64 6.49 5.92 -8.57
CA TRP A 64 5.26 5.22 -8.18
C TRP A 64 5.13 5.00 -6.66
N SER A 65 6.23 4.97 -5.90
CA SER A 65 6.16 4.85 -4.44
C SER A 65 5.46 6.05 -3.77
N SER A 66 5.33 7.19 -4.46
CA SER A 66 4.53 8.33 -4.00
C SER A 66 3.03 8.02 -3.90
N LEU A 67 2.53 6.98 -4.60
CA LEU A 67 1.15 6.51 -4.51
C LEU A 67 0.75 6.07 -3.09
N VAL A 68 1.73 5.86 -2.19
CA VAL A 68 1.44 5.64 -0.76
C VAL A 68 0.59 6.77 -0.17
N LEU A 69 0.74 8.01 -0.65
CA LEU A 69 -0.08 9.13 -0.20
C LEU A 69 -1.56 8.94 -0.59
N SER A 70 -1.83 8.56 -1.84
CA SER A 70 -3.18 8.25 -2.30
C SER A 70 -3.78 7.06 -1.56
N ILE A 71 -2.96 6.03 -1.26
CA ILE A 71 -3.38 4.87 -0.45
C ILE A 71 -3.75 5.30 0.98
N MET A 72 -2.97 6.18 1.60
CA MET A 72 -3.27 6.72 2.94
C MET A 72 -4.55 7.56 2.93
N ALA A 73 -4.77 8.37 1.89
CA ALA A 73 -5.98 9.16 1.72
C ALA A 73 -7.20 8.34 1.28
N GLU A 74 -7.01 7.06 0.91
CA GLU A 74 -8.04 6.20 0.28
C GLU A 74 -8.66 6.81 -0.98
N GLN A 75 -7.87 7.59 -1.72
CA GLN A 75 -8.26 8.22 -2.99
C GLN A 75 -7.68 7.40 -4.15
N TYR A 76 -8.55 6.86 -5.01
CA TYR A 76 -8.17 5.92 -6.08
C TYR A 76 -8.68 6.35 -7.46
N ASP A 77 -9.00 7.65 -7.59
CA ASP A 77 -9.61 8.29 -8.74
C ASP A 77 -8.81 8.14 -10.04
#